data_AF-A0A9J6CSI1-F1
#
_entry.id   AF-A0A9J6CSI1-F1
#
_cell.length_a   1.000
_cell.length_b   1.000
_cell.length_c   1.000
_cell.angle_alpha   90.00
_cell.angle_beta   90.00
_cell.angle_gamma   90.00
#
_symmetry.space_group_name_H-M   'P 1'
#
loop_
_entity.id
_entity.type
_entity.pdbx_description
1 polymer ?
#
loop_
_entity_poly.entity_id
_entity_poly.type
_entity_poly.pdbx_seq_one_letter_code
_entity_poly.pdbx_strand_id
1 'polypeptide(L)'
;MIKIANGFCDLCIPYNEKKEVMLSIFKELIEIGYKNVAIEQIYSHESLVSKNGSDLIPTPVNLNEYEEVTERKLHLFNRLTVIYSDPSVSHACSRSPNFKKYHIIAALPTTDTAFQHSCQSFIGDIITYNSDTIKMRFTRKFYYLAIRRNMFFEIKYSPVIVDDNERRATITRAQLYHMIGKSRGIIFTSEAKDSYQVRSPYDVGCLGFIFGLSEEQGRAAVSTVSRKVLLAAECRRLGKTPVLMKYEEIDTSTSEEEEDESEEEMDIDESSDCSIKKRKQACLNMKSKNKRVKTS
;
A
#
# COMPACT_ATOMS: atom_id res chain seq x y z
N MET A 1 20.04 -8.24 5.31
CA MET A 1 20.14 -7.43 4.07
C MET A 1 18.75 -7.41 3.46
N ILE A 2 18.16 -6.23 3.27
CA ILE A 2 16.80 -6.10 2.74
C ILE A 2 16.88 -6.28 1.22
N LYS A 3 16.26 -7.33 0.69
CA LYS A 3 16.15 -7.57 -0.75
C LYS A 3 14.77 -7.11 -1.21
N ILE A 4 14.65 -5.84 -1.60
CA ILE A 4 13.45 -5.28 -2.23
C ILE A 4 13.85 -4.85 -3.64
N ALA A 5 13.32 -5.52 -4.65
CA ALA A 5 13.56 -5.13 -6.04
C ALA A 5 12.83 -3.82 -6.38
N ASN A 6 13.44 -3.06 -7.28
CA ASN A 6 12.78 -1.95 -7.95
C ASN A 6 11.80 -2.52 -9.00
N GLY A 7 10.50 -2.27 -8.80
CA GLY A 7 9.46 -2.69 -9.72
C GLY A 7 8.05 -2.62 -9.11
N PHE A 8 7.08 -3.11 -9.86
CA PHE A 8 5.69 -3.20 -9.41
C PHE A 8 5.52 -4.27 -8.34
N CYS A 9 4.60 -3.99 -7.42
CA CYS A 9 4.35 -4.84 -6.26
C CYS A 9 2.88 -5.26 -6.24
N ASP A 10 2.65 -6.54 -5.94
CA ASP A 10 1.33 -7.03 -5.55
C ASP A 10 1.42 -7.64 -4.14
N LEU A 11 0.74 -7.01 -3.18
CA LEU A 11 0.89 -7.34 -1.77
C LEU A 11 -0.24 -8.22 -1.22
N CYS A 12 -1.13 -8.75 -2.07
CA CYS A 12 -2.26 -9.58 -1.61
C CYS A 12 -2.57 -10.74 -2.57
N ILE A 13 -1.86 -11.85 -2.44
CA ILE A 13 -2.24 -13.11 -3.10
C ILE A 13 -2.70 -14.11 -2.05
N PRO A 14 -4.00 -14.46 -2.00
CA PRO A 14 -4.50 -15.43 -1.05
C PRO A 14 -3.77 -16.77 -1.18
N TYR A 15 -3.26 -17.29 -0.06
CA TYR A 15 -2.66 -18.62 -0.04
C TYR A 15 -3.68 -19.69 -0.44
N ASN A 16 -3.26 -20.58 -1.33
CA ASN A 16 -4.03 -21.75 -1.73
C ASN A 16 -3.24 -23.03 -1.41
N GLU A 17 -3.91 -24.04 -0.85
CA GLU A 17 -3.31 -25.35 -0.57
C GLU A 17 -2.86 -26.06 -1.86
N LYS A 18 -3.57 -25.79 -2.97
CA LYS A 18 -3.22 -26.34 -4.28
C LYS A 18 -2.08 -25.53 -4.89
N LYS A 19 -0.87 -26.11 -4.84
CA LYS A 19 0.36 -25.53 -5.40
C LYS A 19 0.22 -25.13 -6.88
N GLU A 20 -0.50 -25.91 -7.67
CA GLU A 20 -0.72 -25.66 -9.11
C GLU A 20 -1.37 -24.29 -9.37
N VAL A 21 -2.34 -23.90 -8.54
CA VAL A 21 -3.04 -22.61 -8.66
C VAL A 21 -2.13 -21.45 -8.29
N MET A 22 -1.33 -21.61 -7.23
CA MET A 22 -0.35 -20.59 -6.86
C MET A 22 0.69 -20.39 -7.97
N LEU A 23 1.16 -21.49 -8.57
CA LEU A 23 2.14 -21.44 -9.65
C LEU A 23 1.58 -20.81 -10.93
N SER A 24 0.31 -21.05 -11.27
CA SER A 24 -0.31 -20.40 -12.43
C SER A 24 -0.40 -18.88 -12.23
N ILE A 25 -0.78 -18.43 -11.03
CA ILE A 25 -0.80 -17.01 -10.67
C ILE A 25 0.61 -16.39 -10.74
N PHE A 26 1.63 -17.08 -10.21
CA PHE A 26 3.00 -16.56 -10.25
C PHE A 26 3.57 -16.45 -11.66
N LYS A 27 3.26 -17.40 -12.55
CA LYS A 27 3.66 -17.30 -13.96
C LYS A 27 3.04 -16.08 -14.63
N GLU A 28 1.73 -15.88 -14.43
CA GLU A 28 1.02 -14.71 -14.96
C GLU A 28 1.61 -13.39 -14.45
N LEU A 29 1.94 -13.32 -13.15
CA LEU A 29 2.57 -12.14 -12.55
C LEU A 29 3.95 -11.83 -13.11
N ILE A 30 4.74 -12.86 -13.43
CA ILE A 30 6.04 -12.71 -14.09
C ILE A 30 5.86 -12.16 -15.49
N GLU A 31 4.93 -12.73 -16.28
CA GLU A 31 4.65 -12.31 -17.66
C GLU A 31 4.18 -10.85 -17.73
N ILE A 32 3.36 -10.45 -16.76
CA ILE A 32 2.84 -9.08 -16.65
C ILE A 32 3.90 -8.08 -16.12
N GLY A 33 4.98 -8.55 -15.49
CA GLY A 33 6.09 -7.73 -15.03
C GLY A 33 6.05 -7.29 -13.56
N TYR A 34 5.32 -8.00 -12.70
CA TYR A 34 5.45 -7.81 -11.24
C TYR A 34 6.78 -8.40 -10.75
N LYS A 35 7.37 -7.77 -9.72
CA LYS A 35 8.64 -8.24 -9.13
C LYS A 35 8.53 -8.60 -7.66
N ASN A 36 7.74 -7.85 -6.90
CA ASN A 36 7.57 -8.09 -5.46
C ASN A 36 6.15 -8.60 -5.21
N VAL A 37 6.02 -9.77 -4.59
CA VAL A 37 4.74 -10.45 -4.43
C VAL A 37 4.57 -10.94 -2.99
N ALA A 38 3.42 -10.71 -2.37
CA ALA A 38 3.15 -11.19 -1.02
C ALA A 38 2.00 -12.21 -0.96
N ILE A 39 2.26 -13.34 -0.32
CA ILE A 39 1.30 -14.41 -0.08
C ILE A 39 0.57 -14.14 1.25
N GLU A 40 -0.75 -14.00 1.18
CA GLU A 40 -1.63 -13.71 2.31
C GLU A 40 -2.09 -14.99 3.00
N GLN A 41 -1.93 -15.03 4.32
CA GLN A 41 -2.62 -15.96 5.22
C GLN A 41 -3.53 -15.17 6.16
N ILE A 42 -4.68 -15.74 6.50
CA ILE A 42 -5.70 -15.09 7.32
C ILE A 42 -5.70 -15.69 8.74
N TYR A 43 -5.76 -14.82 9.74
CA TYR A 43 -5.97 -15.18 11.14
C TYR A 43 -7.17 -14.42 11.68
N SER A 44 -8.19 -15.14 12.18
CA SER A 44 -9.34 -14.54 12.84
C SER A 44 -9.21 -14.67 14.35
N HIS A 45 -9.31 -13.56 15.07
CA HIS A 45 -9.20 -13.50 16.53
C HIS A 45 -10.51 -13.92 17.25
N GLU A 46 -11.64 -13.91 16.55
CA GLU A 46 -12.95 -14.33 17.11
C GLU A 46 -13.11 -15.85 17.10
N SER A 47 -12.55 -16.49 16.07
CA SER A 47 -12.60 -17.92 15.86
C SER A 47 -11.25 -18.50 16.25
N LEU A 48 -11.04 -18.90 17.52
CA LEU A 48 -10.31 -20.12 17.93
C LEU A 48 -9.87 -20.09 19.40
N VAL A 49 -10.40 -21.07 20.14
CA VAL A 49 -9.76 -21.69 21.30
C VAL A 49 -8.55 -22.49 20.79
N SER A 50 -7.36 -22.29 21.37
CA SER A 50 -6.16 -23.06 21.01
C SER A 50 -6.46 -24.56 21.13
N LYS A 51 -6.54 -25.25 19.98
CA LYS A 51 -6.55 -26.71 19.98
C LYS A 51 -5.12 -27.18 20.26
N ASN A 52 -4.89 -27.61 21.50
CA ASN A 52 -3.72 -28.39 21.90
C ASN A 52 -2.36 -27.64 21.91
N GLY A 53 -2.30 -26.45 22.51
CA GLY A 53 -1.01 -25.81 22.87
C GLY A 53 -0.16 -25.31 21.69
N SER A 54 -0.67 -25.40 20.46
CA SER A 54 -0.08 -24.77 19.28
C SER A 54 -0.35 -23.26 19.28
N ASP A 55 0.55 -22.53 18.61
CA ASP A 55 0.41 -21.09 18.41
C ASP A 55 -0.91 -20.79 17.67
N LEU A 56 -1.60 -19.72 18.06
CA LEU A 56 -2.90 -19.35 17.48
C LEU A 56 -2.74 -18.85 16.03
N ILE A 57 -1.59 -18.26 15.73
CA ILE A 57 -1.28 -17.72 14.41
C ILE A 57 -0.62 -18.81 13.58
N PRO A 58 -1.08 -19.01 12.31
CA PRO A 58 -0.51 -20.01 11.43
C PRO A 58 1.00 -19.81 11.23
N THR A 59 1.70 -20.89 10.90
CA THR A 59 3.09 -20.79 10.48
C THR A 59 3.15 -20.20 9.07
N PRO A 60 4.05 -19.23 8.81
CA PRO A 60 4.25 -18.69 7.47
C PRO A 60 4.60 -19.79 6.45
N VAL A 61 4.23 -19.55 5.19
CA VAL A 61 4.51 -20.46 4.08
C VAL A 61 6.02 -20.52 3.82
N ASN A 62 6.54 -21.70 3.52
CA ASN A 62 7.93 -21.88 3.07
C ASN A 62 8.07 -21.33 1.64
N LEU A 63 8.71 -20.16 1.52
CA LEU A 63 8.83 -19.45 0.25
C LEU A 63 9.86 -20.07 -0.70
N ASN A 64 10.88 -20.76 -0.17
CA ASN A 64 11.98 -21.34 -0.95
C ASN A 64 11.48 -22.25 -2.09
N GLU A 65 10.45 -23.06 -1.81
CA GLU A 65 9.87 -23.95 -2.81
C GLU A 65 9.26 -23.22 -4.01
N TYR A 66 8.75 -22.00 -3.80
CA TYR A 66 8.16 -21.18 -4.84
C TYR A 66 9.22 -20.33 -5.55
N GLU A 67 10.24 -19.87 -4.83
CA GLU A 67 11.37 -19.13 -5.41
C GLU A 67 12.17 -19.99 -6.40
N GLU A 68 12.35 -21.28 -6.11
CA GLU A 68 13.02 -22.22 -7.02
C GLU A 68 12.22 -22.41 -8.32
N VAL A 69 10.91 -22.58 -8.21
CA VAL A 69 10.03 -22.80 -9.38
C VAL A 69 9.85 -21.53 -10.21
N THR A 70 9.93 -20.36 -9.59
CA THR A 70 9.84 -19.05 -10.26
C THR A 70 11.20 -18.55 -10.76
N GLU A 71 12.25 -19.37 -10.70
CA GLU A 71 13.62 -19.03 -11.13
C GLU A 71 14.14 -17.74 -10.48
N ARG A 72 13.66 -17.40 -9.27
CA ARG A 72 13.95 -16.13 -8.57
C ARG A 72 13.61 -14.85 -9.35
N LYS A 73 12.70 -14.93 -10.32
CA LYS A 73 12.18 -13.75 -11.03
C LYS A 73 11.24 -12.92 -10.14
N LEU A 74 10.63 -13.55 -9.12
CA LEU A 74 9.80 -12.90 -8.11
C LEU A 74 10.48 -12.91 -6.74
N HIS A 75 10.37 -11.78 -6.03
CA HIS A 75 10.66 -11.68 -4.61
C HIS A 75 9.38 -11.94 -3.82
N LEU A 76 9.34 -13.06 -3.13
CA LEU A 76 8.17 -13.49 -2.38
C LEU A 76 8.24 -13.01 -0.93
N PHE A 77 7.09 -12.60 -0.41
CA PHE A 77 6.91 -12.17 0.97
C PHE A 77 5.74 -12.92 1.61
N ASN A 78 5.77 -13.02 2.93
CA ASN A 78 4.69 -13.64 3.72
C ASN A 78 3.91 -12.52 4.38
N ARG A 79 2.61 -12.44 4.07
CA ARG A 79 1.66 -11.49 4.64
C ARG A 79 0.70 -12.21 5.57
N LEU A 80 0.44 -11.61 6.73
CA LEU A 80 -0.63 -12.04 7.64
C LEU A 80 -1.72 -10.97 7.69
N THR A 81 -2.96 -11.38 7.47
CA THR A 81 -4.14 -10.52 7.66
C THR A 81 -4.87 -10.94 8.92
N VAL A 82 -4.93 -10.04 9.90
CA VAL A 82 -5.54 -10.26 11.21
C VAL A 82 -6.93 -9.65 11.24
N ILE A 83 -7.95 -10.51 11.33
CA ILE A 83 -9.36 -10.13 11.47
C ILE A 83 -9.68 -10.03 12.95
N TYR A 84 -10.14 -8.86 13.41
CA TYR A 84 -10.47 -8.68 14.82
C TYR A 84 -11.52 -7.58 15.06
N SER A 85 -12.29 -7.76 16.14
CA SER A 85 -13.26 -6.81 16.69
C SER A 85 -12.77 -6.11 17.96
N ASP A 86 -11.90 -6.77 18.74
CA ASP A 86 -11.47 -6.27 20.04
C ASP A 86 -9.96 -5.93 20.09
N PRO A 87 -9.56 -4.87 20.82
CA PRO A 87 -8.15 -4.50 21.04
C PRO A 87 -7.29 -5.58 21.72
N SER A 88 -7.91 -6.62 22.30
CA SER A 88 -7.21 -7.74 22.95
C SER A 88 -6.29 -8.51 22.00
N VAL A 89 -6.50 -8.39 20.69
CA VAL A 89 -5.66 -8.99 19.63
C VAL A 89 -4.18 -8.61 19.77
N SER A 90 -3.86 -7.39 20.23
CA SER A 90 -2.47 -6.95 20.41
C SER A 90 -1.70 -7.84 21.38
N HIS A 91 -2.37 -8.34 22.42
CA HIS A 91 -1.76 -9.24 23.39
C HIS A 91 -1.52 -10.63 22.78
N ALA A 92 -2.49 -11.15 22.03
CA ALA A 92 -2.36 -12.43 21.34
C ALA A 92 -1.21 -12.41 20.32
N CYS A 93 -1.16 -11.39 19.45
CA CYS A 93 -0.10 -11.21 18.46
C CYS A 93 1.29 -11.02 19.08
N SER A 94 1.39 -10.34 20.22
CA SER A 94 2.67 -10.16 20.91
C SER A 94 3.21 -11.46 21.51
N ARG A 95 2.34 -12.39 21.89
CA ARG A 95 2.72 -13.67 22.52
C ARG A 95 3.11 -14.73 21.48
N SER A 96 2.50 -14.69 20.30
CA SER A 96 2.75 -15.64 19.23
C SER A 96 4.14 -15.45 18.61
N PRO A 97 5.05 -16.44 18.64
CA PRO A 97 6.31 -16.38 17.90
C PRO A 97 6.11 -16.31 16.38
N ASN A 98 5.01 -16.87 15.86
CA ASN A 98 4.76 -16.87 14.42
C ASN A 98 4.48 -15.47 13.86
N PHE A 99 3.88 -14.56 14.63
CA PHE A 99 3.61 -13.19 14.22
C PHE A 99 4.87 -12.44 13.76
N LYS A 100 5.99 -12.64 14.46
CA LYS A 100 7.27 -11.97 14.15
C LYS A 100 7.94 -12.52 12.88
N LYS A 101 7.53 -13.71 12.43
CA LYS A 101 8.09 -14.35 11.22
C LYS A 101 7.47 -13.82 9.94
N TYR A 102 6.29 -13.21 9.99
CA TYR A 102 5.67 -12.60 8.81
C TYR A 102 6.41 -11.34 8.39
N HIS A 103 6.54 -11.18 7.07
CA HIS A 103 7.16 -10.01 6.46
C HIS A 103 6.22 -8.82 6.58
N ILE A 104 4.95 -8.97 6.19
CA ILE A 104 3.94 -7.91 6.14
C ILE A 104 2.78 -8.27 7.07
N ILE A 105 2.20 -7.28 7.76
CA ILE A 105 1.05 -7.49 8.64
C ILE A 105 -0.06 -6.50 8.27
N ALA A 106 -1.24 -7.05 7.95
CA ALA A 106 -2.46 -6.31 7.66
C ALA A 106 -3.49 -6.47 8.78
N ALA A 107 -4.19 -5.39 9.12
CA ALA A 107 -5.32 -5.38 10.04
C ALA A 107 -6.64 -5.30 9.26
N LEU A 108 -7.56 -6.21 9.54
CA LEU A 108 -8.95 -6.14 9.10
C LEU A 108 -9.85 -5.90 10.32
N PRO A 109 -10.12 -4.64 10.68
CA PRO A 109 -11.01 -4.32 11.78
C PRO A 109 -12.47 -4.56 11.38
N THR A 110 -13.24 -5.24 12.24
CA THR A 110 -14.68 -5.49 12.02
C THR A 110 -15.60 -4.49 12.73
N THR A 111 -15.09 -3.78 13.74
CA THR A 111 -15.83 -2.80 14.55
C THR A 111 -15.17 -1.42 14.49
N ASP A 112 -15.95 -0.36 14.74
CA ASP A 112 -15.41 1.01 14.79
C ASP A 112 -14.31 1.16 15.86
N THR A 113 -14.44 0.47 16.99
CA THR A 113 -13.41 0.44 18.06
C THR A 113 -12.13 -0.26 17.61
N ALA A 114 -12.25 -1.39 16.89
CA ALA A 114 -11.11 -2.08 16.29
C ALA A 114 -10.36 -1.19 15.27
N PHE A 115 -11.09 -0.40 14.49
CA PHE A 115 -10.49 0.54 13.53
C PHE A 115 -9.75 1.69 14.21
N GLN A 116 -10.29 2.23 15.30
CA GLN A 116 -9.56 3.23 16.08
C GLN A 116 -8.26 2.66 16.64
N HIS A 117 -8.34 1.44 17.19
CA HIS A 117 -7.19 0.71 17.69
C HIS A 117 -6.17 0.40 16.58
N SER A 118 -6.61 0.03 15.37
CA SER A 118 -5.71 -0.22 14.24
C SER A 118 -4.87 1.02 13.92
N CYS A 119 -5.52 2.18 13.89
CA CYS A 119 -4.87 3.45 13.60
C CYS A 119 -3.98 3.95 14.75
N GLN A 120 -4.27 3.60 16.01
CA GLN A 120 -3.58 4.16 17.19
C GLN A 120 -2.40 3.34 17.72
N SER A 121 -2.60 2.04 17.92
CA SER A 121 -1.67 1.19 18.69
C SER A 121 -1.33 -0.14 18.04
N PHE A 122 -2.11 -0.60 17.06
CA PHE A 122 -1.83 -1.87 16.39
C PHE A 122 -0.44 -1.89 15.75
N ILE A 123 0.24 -3.03 15.86
CA ILE A 123 1.57 -3.27 15.29
C ILE A 123 1.36 -3.94 13.93
N GLY A 124 1.20 -3.14 12.90
CA GLY A 124 1.07 -3.62 11.52
C GLY A 124 1.29 -2.50 10.51
N ASP A 125 1.22 -2.87 9.25
CA ASP A 125 1.69 -2.04 8.12
C ASP A 125 0.52 -1.61 7.23
N ILE A 126 -0.49 -2.47 7.06
CA ILE A 126 -1.64 -2.25 6.18
C ILE A 126 -2.94 -2.30 6.98
N ILE A 127 -3.90 -1.44 6.62
CA ILE A 127 -5.30 -1.52 7.05
C ILE A 127 -6.11 -1.94 5.82
N THR A 128 -6.71 -3.12 5.90
CA THR A 128 -7.55 -3.70 4.86
C THR A 128 -9.03 -3.66 5.25
N TYR A 129 -9.89 -4.13 4.34
CA TYR A 129 -11.32 -4.18 4.53
C TYR A 129 -11.93 -5.44 3.92
N ASN A 130 -13.16 -5.74 4.34
CA ASN A 130 -14.03 -6.70 3.69
C ASN A 130 -15.32 -5.99 3.26
N SER A 131 -16.12 -6.64 2.41
CA SER A 131 -17.44 -6.19 1.99
C SER A 131 -18.36 -5.86 3.18
N ASP A 132 -18.27 -6.65 4.25
CA ASP A 132 -19.06 -6.45 5.46
C ASP A 132 -18.70 -5.18 6.24
N THR A 133 -17.44 -4.75 6.16
CA THR A 133 -16.91 -3.65 6.98
C THR A 133 -17.08 -2.29 6.33
N ILE A 134 -17.70 -2.21 5.15
CA ILE A 134 -17.80 -0.98 4.33
C ILE A 134 -18.65 0.10 4.99
N LYS A 135 -19.62 -0.30 5.79
CA LYS A 135 -20.52 0.61 6.51
C LYS A 135 -19.89 1.21 7.77
N MET A 136 -18.65 0.85 8.11
CA MET A 136 -17.94 1.39 9.26
C MET A 136 -17.68 2.89 9.16
N ARG A 137 -17.69 3.58 10.30
CA ARG A 137 -17.51 5.03 10.33
C ARG A 137 -16.04 5.41 10.31
N PHE A 138 -15.63 6.08 9.24
CA PHE A 138 -14.28 6.62 9.13
C PHE A 138 -14.23 8.06 9.61
N THR A 139 -13.27 8.37 10.48
CA THR A 139 -13.02 9.74 10.91
C THR A 139 -11.68 10.21 10.39
N ARG A 140 -11.63 11.45 9.90
CA ARG A 140 -10.41 12.10 9.40
C ARG A 140 -9.24 12.03 10.38
N LYS A 141 -9.51 12.21 11.68
CA LYS A 141 -8.51 12.11 12.75
C LYS A 141 -7.74 10.79 12.71
N PHE A 142 -8.46 9.66 12.63
CA PHE A 142 -7.84 8.33 12.65
C PHE A 142 -7.14 8.01 11.33
N TYR A 143 -7.69 8.44 10.20
CA TYR A 143 -7.07 8.27 8.88
C TYR A 143 -5.66 8.89 8.83
N TYR A 144 -5.54 10.18 9.20
CA TYR A 144 -4.23 10.85 9.22
C TYR A 144 -3.32 10.35 10.33
N LEU A 145 -3.87 9.80 11.42
CA LEU A 145 -3.07 9.18 12.47
C LEU A 145 -2.39 7.90 11.95
N ALA A 146 -3.10 7.06 11.20
CA ALA A 146 -2.55 5.88 10.56
C ALA A 146 -1.40 6.25 9.59
N ILE A 147 -1.62 7.26 8.73
CA ILE A 147 -0.58 7.74 7.81
C ILE A 147 0.67 8.23 8.56
N ARG A 148 0.50 8.98 9.64
CA ARG A 148 1.63 9.47 10.46
C ARG A 148 2.42 8.34 11.12
N ARG A 149 1.80 7.18 11.34
CA ARG A 149 2.44 5.95 11.84
C ARG A 149 3.00 5.07 10.72
N ASN A 150 3.03 5.55 9.48
CA ASN A 150 3.41 4.77 8.29
C ASN A 150 2.56 3.52 8.08
N MET A 151 1.26 3.61 8.39
CA MET A 151 0.28 2.61 7.97
C MET A 151 -0.40 3.02 6.68
N PHE A 152 -0.69 2.04 5.83
CA PHE A 152 -1.25 2.24 4.50
C PHE A 152 -2.64 1.62 4.40
N PHE A 153 -3.48 2.18 3.53
CA PHE A 153 -4.83 1.70 3.28
C PHE A 153 -4.87 0.88 2.00
N GLU A 154 -5.48 -0.29 2.06
CA GLU A 154 -5.57 -1.19 0.91
C GLU A 154 -6.87 -0.97 0.12
N ILE A 155 -6.77 -1.06 -1.21
CA ILE A 155 -7.88 -1.23 -2.14
C ILE A 155 -7.61 -2.50 -2.97
N LYS A 156 -8.54 -3.46 -2.89
CA LYS A 156 -8.43 -4.77 -3.56
C LYS A 156 -9.20 -4.72 -4.87
N TYR A 157 -8.54 -5.00 -5.99
CA TYR A 157 -9.16 -4.82 -7.31
C TYR A 157 -9.79 -6.10 -7.90
N SER A 158 -9.33 -7.31 -7.55
CA SER A 158 -9.97 -8.55 -8.07
C SER A 158 -11.47 -8.62 -7.73
N PRO A 159 -11.92 -8.30 -6.51
CA PRO A 159 -13.36 -8.27 -6.17
C PRO A 159 -14.21 -7.37 -7.08
N VAL A 160 -13.60 -6.34 -7.68
CA VAL A 160 -14.29 -5.41 -8.60
C VAL A 160 -14.62 -6.08 -9.93
N ILE A 161 -13.83 -7.07 -10.34
CA ILE A 161 -13.95 -7.79 -11.61
C ILE A 161 -14.96 -8.93 -11.48
N VAL A 162 -14.98 -9.61 -10.33
CA VAL A 162 -15.71 -10.87 -10.16
C VAL A 162 -17.19 -10.66 -9.82
N ASP A 163 -17.51 -9.79 -8.86
CA ASP A 163 -18.88 -9.60 -8.37
C ASP A 163 -19.33 -8.13 -8.40
N ASP A 164 -20.57 -7.93 -8.82
CA ASP A 164 -21.23 -6.63 -8.89
C ASP A 164 -21.46 -6.02 -7.51
N ASN A 165 -21.74 -6.85 -6.49
CA ASN A 165 -21.90 -6.36 -5.13
C ASN A 165 -20.57 -5.89 -4.56
N GLU A 166 -19.54 -6.71 -4.67
CA GLU A 166 -18.16 -6.39 -4.25
C GLU A 166 -17.60 -5.17 -4.99
N ARG A 167 -17.92 -5.01 -6.29
CA ARG A 167 -17.58 -3.80 -7.05
C ARG A 167 -18.13 -2.53 -6.43
N ARG A 168 -19.45 -2.47 -6.17
CA ARG A 168 -20.08 -1.30 -5.53
C ARG A 168 -19.48 -1.03 -4.16
N ALA A 169 -19.22 -2.09 -3.42
CA ALA A 169 -18.59 -2.08 -2.12
C ALA A 169 -17.19 -1.42 -2.17
N THR A 170 -16.30 -1.91 -3.02
CA THR A 170 -14.94 -1.39 -3.19
C THR A 170 -14.91 0.05 -3.69
N ILE A 171 -15.76 0.40 -4.65
CA ILE A 171 -15.87 1.79 -5.13
C ILE A 171 -16.31 2.72 -3.99
N THR A 172 -17.31 2.31 -3.20
CA THR A 172 -17.78 3.08 -2.03
C THR A 172 -16.65 3.28 -1.01
N ARG A 173 -15.87 2.23 -0.75
CA ARG A 173 -14.70 2.30 0.14
C ARG A 173 -13.65 3.27 -0.39
N ALA A 174 -13.32 3.19 -1.66
CA ALA A 174 -12.32 4.04 -2.30
C ALA A 174 -12.72 5.53 -2.23
N GLN A 175 -13.98 5.83 -2.55
CA GLN A 175 -14.54 7.17 -2.45
C GLN A 175 -14.52 7.70 -1.01
N LEU A 176 -14.74 6.84 -0.01
CA LEU A 176 -14.62 7.20 1.41
C LEU A 176 -13.18 7.61 1.76
N TYR A 177 -12.18 6.86 1.29
CA TYR A 177 -10.77 7.23 1.46
C TYR A 177 -10.42 8.55 0.77
N HIS A 178 -10.94 8.79 -0.43
CA HIS A 178 -10.75 10.06 -1.11
C HIS A 178 -11.39 11.23 -0.33
N MET A 179 -12.65 11.08 0.08
CA MET A 179 -13.41 12.13 0.76
C MET A 179 -12.73 12.56 2.07
N ILE A 180 -12.31 11.59 2.88
CA ILE A 180 -11.76 11.84 4.22
C ILE A 180 -10.27 12.21 4.14
N GLY A 181 -9.53 11.45 3.33
CA GLY A 181 -8.09 11.35 3.37
C GLY A 181 -7.35 11.89 2.14
N LYS A 182 -8.08 12.29 1.10
CA LYS A 182 -7.53 12.69 -0.21
C LYS A 182 -6.61 11.62 -0.81
N SER A 183 -6.98 10.35 -0.58
CA SER A 183 -6.32 9.18 -1.14
C SER A 183 -4.82 9.04 -0.81
N ARG A 184 -4.40 9.56 0.35
CA ARG A 184 -3.01 9.49 0.79
C ARG A 184 -2.70 8.12 1.39
N GLY A 185 -1.59 7.51 0.97
CA GLY A 185 -1.15 6.23 1.52
C GLY A 185 -2.06 5.06 1.12
N ILE A 186 -2.65 5.11 -0.07
CA ILE A 186 -3.41 4.00 -0.66
C ILE A 186 -2.46 3.09 -1.43
N ILE A 187 -2.68 1.78 -1.31
CA ILE A 187 -2.07 0.75 -2.15
C ILE A 187 -3.14 -0.02 -2.91
N PHE A 188 -2.79 -0.49 -4.11
CA PHE A 188 -3.59 -1.45 -4.84
C PHE A 188 -3.01 -2.84 -4.69
N THR A 189 -3.89 -3.82 -4.51
CA THR A 189 -3.54 -5.22 -4.43
C THR A 189 -4.57 -6.06 -5.14
N SER A 190 -4.17 -7.24 -5.60
CA SER A 190 -5.06 -8.06 -6.42
C SER A 190 -6.13 -8.77 -5.62
N GLU A 191 -5.79 -9.49 -4.56
CA GLU A 191 -6.64 -10.55 -3.99
C GLU A 191 -7.05 -11.59 -5.06
N ALA A 192 -6.16 -11.86 -6.01
CA ALA A 192 -6.43 -12.80 -7.10
C ALA A 192 -6.43 -14.25 -6.60
N LYS A 193 -7.57 -14.93 -6.73
CA LYS A 193 -7.72 -16.36 -6.43
C LYS A 193 -7.36 -17.26 -7.62
N ASP A 194 -7.44 -16.70 -8.82
CA ASP A 194 -7.18 -17.35 -10.10
C ASP A 194 -6.28 -16.46 -10.97
N SER A 195 -5.51 -17.06 -11.89
CA SER A 195 -4.62 -16.32 -12.80
C SER A 195 -5.37 -15.28 -13.64
N TYR A 196 -6.59 -15.60 -14.08
CA TYR A 196 -7.42 -14.69 -14.89
C TYR A 196 -7.85 -13.39 -14.19
N GLN A 197 -7.66 -13.28 -12.88
CA GLN A 197 -7.99 -12.09 -12.10
C GLN A 197 -6.80 -11.12 -12.00
N VAL A 198 -5.60 -11.55 -12.37
CA VAL A 198 -4.41 -10.69 -12.38
C VAL A 198 -4.51 -9.68 -13.53
N ARG A 199 -4.02 -8.46 -13.31
CA ARG A 199 -4.07 -7.37 -14.29
C ARG A 199 -2.74 -6.65 -14.35
N SER A 200 -2.47 -6.00 -15.48
CA SER A 200 -1.24 -5.24 -15.66
C SER A 200 -1.14 -4.10 -14.64
N PRO A 201 0.06 -3.80 -14.11
CA PRO A 201 0.23 -2.75 -13.13
C PRO A 201 -0.17 -1.37 -13.67
N TYR A 202 -0.03 -1.16 -14.98
CA TYR A 202 -0.48 0.05 -15.67
C TYR A 202 -2.00 0.15 -15.71
N ASP A 203 -2.70 -0.94 -16.04
CA ASP A 203 -4.18 -0.98 -16.03
C ASP A 203 -4.73 -0.75 -14.61
N VAL A 204 -4.08 -1.35 -13.60
CA VAL A 204 -4.44 -1.15 -12.19
C VAL A 204 -4.20 0.31 -11.78
N GLY A 205 -3.13 0.95 -12.28
CA GLY A 205 -2.89 2.37 -12.10
C GLY A 205 -4.02 3.24 -12.68
N CYS A 206 -4.46 2.93 -13.89
CA CYS A 206 -5.60 3.58 -14.56
C CYS A 206 -6.92 3.35 -13.83
N LEU A 207 -7.13 2.18 -13.22
CA LEU A 207 -8.30 1.89 -12.38
C LEU A 207 -8.41 2.86 -11.20
N GLY A 208 -7.29 3.45 -10.77
CA GLY A 208 -7.25 4.51 -9.76
C GLY A 208 -8.17 5.70 -10.04
N PHE A 209 -8.43 6.05 -11.30
CA PHE A 209 -9.35 7.12 -11.64
C PHE A 209 -10.79 6.85 -11.19
N ILE A 210 -11.26 5.61 -11.32
CA ILE A 210 -12.61 5.19 -10.88
C ILE A 210 -12.72 5.30 -9.35
N PHE A 211 -11.61 5.09 -8.66
CA PHE A 211 -11.50 5.19 -7.20
C PHE A 211 -11.30 6.63 -6.70
N GLY A 212 -11.22 7.61 -7.59
CA GLY A 212 -11.02 9.03 -7.25
C GLY A 212 -9.56 9.38 -6.91
N LEU A 213 -8.59 8.59 -7.35
CA LEU A 213 -7.18 8.93 -7.29
C LEU A 213 -6.80 9.78 -8.51
N SER A 214 -5.76 10.62 -8.38
CA SER A 214 -5.10 11.18 -9.56
C SER A 214 -4.25 10.11 -10.26
N GLU A 215 -3.88 10.37 -11.51
CA GLU A 215 -3.00 9.48 -12.29
C GLU A 215 -1.69 9.15 -11.56
N GLU A 216 -1.04 10.20 -11.03
CA GLU A 216 0.20 10.07 -10.27
C GLU A 216 -0.02 9.21 -9.01
N GLN A 217 -1.14 9.40 -8.31
CA GLN A 217 -1.50 8.60 -7.14
C GLN A 217 -1.78 7.14 -7.51
N GLY A 218 -2.47 6.89 -8.63
CA GLY A 218 -2.76 5.54 -9.12
C GLY A 218 -1.49 4.77 -9.48
N ARG A 219 -0.59 5.38 -10.27
CA ARG A 219 0.71 4.81 -10.62
C ARG A 219 1.59 4.59 -9.38
N ALA A 220 1.62 5.56 -8.46
CA ALA A 220 2.37 5.44 -7.23
C ALA A 220 1.81 4.35 -6.30
N ALA A 221 0.50 4.10 -6.30
CA ALA A 221 -0.15 3.09 -5.46
C ALA A 221 0.30 1.66 -5.76
N VAL A 222 0.69 1.34 -7.00
CA VAL A 222 1.20 0.01 -7.40
C VAL A 222 2.72 -0.09 -7.26
N SER A 223 3.43 1.03 -7.44
CA SER A 223 4.90 1.07 -7.43
C SER A 223 5.45 1.66 -6.12
N THR A 224 5.56 2.99 -6.03
CA THR A 224 6.30 3.66 -4.96
C THR A 224 5.68 3.47 -3.58
N VAL A 225 4.35 3.53 -3.44
CA VAL A 225 3.66 3.40 -2.15
C VAL A 225 3.72 1.97 -1.65
N SER A 226 3.50 0.98 -2.52
CA SER A 226 3.69 -0.43 -2.16
C SER A 226 5.12 -0.73 -1.72
N ARG A 227 6.12 -0.12 -2.35
CA ARG A 227 7.51 -0.22 -1.89
C ARG A 227 7.71 0.39 -0.50
N LYS A 228 7.06 1.52 -0.19
CA LYS A 228 7.09 2.11 1.16
C LYS A 228 6.47 1.18 2.21
N VAL A 229 5.45 0.39 1.85
CA VAL A 229 4.90 -0.66 2.74
C VAL A 229 5.96 -1.70 3.07
N LEU A 230 6.65 -2.24 2.06
CA LEU A 230 7.72 -3.22 2.26
C LEU A 230 8.83 -2.68 3.17
N LEU A 231 9.24 -1.43 2.96
CA LEU A 231 10.23 -0.75 3.80
C LEU A 231 9.72 -0.54 5.23
N ALA A 232 8.48 -0.12 5.42
CA ALA A 232 7.87 0.04 6.74
C ALA A 232 7.81 -1.29 7.50
N ALA A 233 7.46 -2.37 6.80
CA ALA A 233 7.36 -3.71 7.34
C ALA A 233 8.74 -4.26 7.77
N GLU A 234 9.79 -4.00 7.00
CA GLU A 234 11.17 -4.34 7.38
C GLU A 234 11.65 -3.52 8.60
N CYS A 235 11.34 -2.21 8.63
CA CYS A 235 11.62 -1.37 9.80
C CYS A 235 10.93 -1.90 11.07
N ARG A 236 9.69 -2.39 10.96
CA ARG A 236 8.97 -3.03 12.07
C ARG A 236 9.69 -4.28 12.58
N ARG A 237 10.25 -5.11 11.68
CA ARG A 237 10.98 -6.34 12.03
C ARG A 237 12.33 -6.07 12.67
N LEU A 238 13.07 -5.08 12.15
CA LEU A 238 14.44 -4.73 12.59
C LEU A 238 14.46 -3.81 13.81
N GLY A 239 13.33 -3.14 14.11
CA GLY A 239 13.20 -2.24 15.24
C GLY A 239 13.97 -0.93 15.05
N LYS A 240 14.52 -0.37 16.13
CA LYS A 240 15.23 0.93 16.13
C LYS A 240 16.67 0.86 15.60
N THR A 241 17.04 -0.22 14.94
CA THR A 241 18.41 -0.45 14.46
C THR A 241 18.61 0.27 13.14
N PRO A 242 19.68 1.06 12.94
CA PRO A 242 19.98 1.65 11.63
C PRO A 242 20.22 0.56 10.60
N VAL A 243 19.59 0.67 9.43
CA VAL A 243 19.66 -0.34 8.37
C VAL A 243 20.35 0.26 7.15
N LEU A 244 21.36 -0.44 6.62
CA LEU A 244 21.95 -0.15 5.33
C LEU A 244 21.12 -0.81 4.23
N MET A 245 20.52 -0.01 3.35
CA MET A 245 19.88 -0.52 2.13
C MET A 245 20.90 -0.60 1.00
N LYS A 246 21.06 -1.78 0.41
CA LYS A 246 21.79 -1.96 -0.84
C LYS A 246 20.76 -2.17 -1.95
N TYR A 247 20.87 -1.37 -3.00
CA TYR A 247 20.11 -1.58 -4.22
C TYR A 247 20.88 -2.60 -5.06
N GLU A 248 20.23 -3.70 -5.44
CA GLU A 248 20.73 -4.57 -6.51
C GLU A 248 20.14 -4.03 -7.81
N GLU A 249 21.00 -3.48 -8.67
CA GLU A 249 20.66 -3.25 -10.07
C GLU A 249 20.55 -4.64 -10.72
N ILE A 250 19.40 -4.92 -11.31
CA ILE A 250 19.20 -6.12 -12.10
C ILE A 250 19.53 -5.70 -13.52
N ASP A 251 20.60 -6.25 -14.09
CA ASP A 251 21.04 -6.00 -15.46
C ASP A 251 19.88 -6.28 -16.44
N THR A 252 19.23 -5.22 -16.92
CA THR A 252 18.30 -5.26 -18.04
C THR A 252 19.09 -5.18 -19.34
N SER A 253 19.86 -6.23 -19.65
CA SER A 253 20.64 -6.32 -20.89
C SER A 253 20.01 -7.33 -21.86
N THR A 254 18.73 -7.13 -22.23
CA THR A 254 18.09 -7.72 -23.42
C THR A 254 16.73 -7.07 -23.63
N SER A 255 16.74 -5.84 -24.16
CA SER A 255 15.78 -5.28 -25.12
C SER A 255 16.05 -3.77 -25.23
N GLU A 256 17.21 -3.42 -25.79
CA GLU A 256 17.44 -2.09 -26.35
C GLU A 256 16.79 -2.08 -27.74
N GLU A 257 15.60 -1.50 -27.85
CA GLU A 257 15.15 -0.84 -29.08
C GLU A 257 14.74 0.59 -28.69
N GLU A 258 15.69 1.48 -28.97
CA GLU A 258 15.63 2.90 -29.28
C GLU A 258 14.27 3.63 -29.13
N GLU A 259 14.17 4.49 -28.12
CA GLU A 259 13.44 5.77 -28.24
C GLU A 259 14.40 6.90 -27.83
N ASP A 260 15.04 7.49 -28.85
CA ASP A 260 15.67 8.80 -28.78
C ASP A 260 14.57 9.85 -28.60
N GLU A 261 14.38 10.35 -27.37
CA GLU A 261 13.80 11.69 -27.16
C GLU A 261 14.91 12.66 -26.76
N SER A 262 15.27 13.48 -27.74
CA SER A 262 16.10 14.68 -27.58
C SER A 262 15.57 15.57 -26.45
N GLU A 263 16.41 15.81 -25.45
CA GLU A 263 16.28 16.93 -24.52
C GLU A 263 16.43 18.25 -25.31
N GLU A 264 15.31 18.82 -25.77
CA GLU A 264 15.28 20.26 -26.03
C GLU A 264 15.22 20.98 -24.67
N GLU A 265 16.34 21.56 -24.26
CA GLU A 265 16.40 22.58 -23.21
C GLU A 265 15.42 23.71 -23.55
N MET A 266 14.26 23.76 -22.88
CA MET A 266 13.44 24.96 -22.85
C MET A 266 14.08 25.96 -21.88
N ASP A 267 14.77 26.95 -22.43
CA ASP A 267 15.13 28.20 -21.76
C ASP A 267 13.88 28.82 -21.11
N ILE A 268 13.81 28.76 -19.77
CA ILE A 268 12.78 29.45 -18.99
C ILE A 268 13.12 30.94 -18.99
N ASP A 269 12.43 31.70 -19.84
CA ASP A 269 12.42 33.16 -19.85
C ASP A 269 12.16 33.74 -18.44
N GLU A 270 13.13 34.53 -17.95
CA GLU A 270 13.11 35.32 -16.71
C GLU A 270 12.07 36.48 -16.71
N SER A 271 10.92 36.35 -17.36
CA SER A 271 9.94 37.43 -17.51
C SER A 271 8.79 37.41 -16.49
N SER A 272 8.60 36.33 -15.73
CA SER A 272 7.46 36.18 -14.80
C SER A 272 7.70 36.74 -13.38
N ASP A 273 8.95 36.99 -12.98
CA ASP A 273 9.30 37.47 -11.63
C ASP A 273 9.21 39.02 -11.48
N CYS A 274 9.01 39.75 -12.60
CA CYS A 274 8.79 41.20 -12.57
C CYS A 274 7.36 41.59 -12.11
N SER A 275 6.39 40.70 -12.33
CA SER A 275 4.97 40.92 -12.04
C SER A 275 4.64 40.82 -10.55
N ILE A 276 5.36 39.96 -9.82
CA ILE A 276 5.13 39.70 -8.39
C ILE A 276 5.82 40.76 -7.53
N LYS A 277 7.01 41.25 -7.94
CA LYS A 277 7.73 42.33 -7.26
C LYS A 277 7.00 43.68 -7.38
N LYS A 278 6.43 44.01 -8.55
CA LYS A 278 5.61 45.24 -8.73
C LYS A 278 4.34 45.24 -7.87
N ARG A 279 3.67 44.09 -7.70
CA ARG A 279 2.48 43.97 -6.83
C ARG A 279 2.80 44.10 -5.33
N LYS A 280 3.94 43.57 -4.87
CA LYS A 280 4.38 43.76 -3.47
C LYS A 280 4.79 45.21 -3.18
N GLN A 281 5.50 45.88 -4.09
CA GLN A 281 5.91 47.28 -3.92
C GLN A 281 4.71 48.24 -3.88
N ALA A 282 3.69 48.02 -4.72
CA ALA A 282 2.46 48.81 -4.73
C ALA A 282 1.65 48.69 -3.41
N CYS A 283 1.60 47.47 -2.84
CA CYS A 283 0.89 47.21 -1.59
C CYS A 283 1.60 47.83 -0.37
N LEU A 284 2.94 47.90 -0.39
CA LEU A 284 3.75 48.59 0.62
C LEU A 284 3.60 50.13 0.55
N ASN A 285 3.52 50.70 -0.66
CA ASN A 285 3.35 52.15 -0.84
C ASN A 285 1.94 52.65 -0.48
N MET A 286 0.89 51.82 -0.59
CA MET A 286 -0.45 52.20 -0.09
C MET A 286 -0.51 52.21 1.45
N LYS A 287 0.22 51.31 2.13
CA LYS A 287 0.27 51.27 3.60
C LYS A 287 1.04 52.45 4.20
N SER A 288 2.06 52.98 3.51
CA SER A 288 2.81 54.15 3.99
C SER A 288 2.04 55.46 3.82
N LYS A 289 1.25 55.62 2.73
CA LYS A 289 0.39 56.80 2.52
C LYS A 289 -0.74 56.90 3.55
N ASN A 290 -1.39 55.79 3.91
CA ASN A 290 -2.44 55.80 4.94
C ASN A 290 -1.92 56.04 6.37
N LYS A 291 -0.60 55.90 6.60
CA LYS A 291 0.01 56.21 7.90
C LYS A 291 0.36 57.70 8.05
N ARG A 292 0.56 58.42 6.95
CA ARG A 292 0.86 59.87 6.95
C ARG A 292 -0.39 60.77 7.05
N VAL A 293 -1.58 60.26 6.72
CA VAL A 293 -2.85 61.02 6.79
C VAL A 293 -3.49 60.97 8.19
N LYS A 294 -2.98 60.12 9.09
CA LYS A 294 -3.51 59.97 10.47
C LYS A 294 -2.70 60.72 11.55
N THR A 295 -1.72 61.53 11.17
CA THR A 295 -0.87 62.29 12.12
C THR A 295 -0.72 63.77 11.75
N SER A 296 -1.80 64.36 11.22
CA SER A 296 -1.94 65.80 11.00
C SER A 296 -3.33 66.23 11.37
#